data_AF-A0A1V5KF42-F1
#
_entry.id   AF-A0A1V5KF42-F1
#
_cell.length_a   1.000
_cell.length_b   1.000
_cell.length_c   1.000
_cell.angle_alpha   90.00
_cell.angle_beta   90.00
_cell.angle_gamma   90.00
#
_symmetry.space_group_name_H-M   'P 1'
#
loop_
_entity.id
_entity.type
_entity.pdbx_description
1 polymer ?
#
loop_
_entity_poly.entity_id
_entity_poly.type
_entity_poly.pdbx_seq_one_letter_code
_entity_poly.pdbx_strand_id
1 'polypeptide(L)'
;MGVFSSEAEAKRKQNLRELEDKRLRFAKRLTDEGFSAQACLFAQFNGGFTAVAKCGEDICLIKGPAPGADEDFSIRRIPGARARCEDILIKSEGLGGLLGFGKKGGAGFKLIVDTPDADEFAVEIVAGLNSFLEITGGKNGLLNPRRRRGNANFVWDFRPVEREHVAPLKSRWMKLINGAE
;
A
#
# COMPACT_ATOMS: atom_id res chain seq x y z
N MET A 1 -9.88 37.25 3.83
CA MET A 1 -10.55 35.96 3.51
C MET A 1 -9.96 35.45 2.22
N GLY A 2 -9.30 34.30 2.26
CA GLY A 2 -8.34 33.85 1.23
C GLY A 2 -8.99 33.32 -0.04
N VAL A 3 -8.44 33.74 -1.19
CA VAL A 3 -8.89 33.46 -2.57
C VAL A 3 -8.29 32.15 -3.11
N PHE A 4 -7.81 31.24 -2.25
CA PHE A 4 -7.12 30.01 -2.65
C PHE A 4 -7.95 28.71 -2.51
N SER A 5 -9.26 28.78 -2.26
CA SER A 5 -10.01 27.59 -1.81
C SER A 5 -11.04 26.97 -2.78
N SER A 6 -11.45 27.59 -3.89
CA SER A 6 -12.52 27.00 -4.73
C SER A 6 -12.00 26.03 -5.80
N GLU A 7 -11.07 26.46 -6.66
CA GLU A 7 -10.57 25.65 -7.78
C GLU A 7 -9.68 24.49 -7.31
N ALA A 8 -8.80 24.74 -6.35
CA ALA A 8 -7.94 23.71 -5.78
C ALA A 8 -8.77 22.63 -5.05
N GLU A 9 -9.83 23.03 -4.35
CA GLU A 9 -10.75 22.08 -3.71
C GLU A 9 -11.60 21.33 -4.72
N ALA A 10 -12.09 21.99 -5.78
CA ALA A 10 -12.82 21.36 -6.87
C ALA A 10 -11.95 20.30 -7.58
N LYS A 11 -10.71 20.65 -7.92
CA LYS A 11 -9.73 19.73 -8.52
C LYS A 11 -9.43 18.55 -7.60
N ARG A 12 -9.23 18.80 -6.30
CA ARG A 12 -9.06 17.72 -5.31
C ARG A 12 -10.25 16.76 -5.29
N LYS A 13 -11.48 17.27 -5.28
CA LYS A 13 -12.71 16.46 -5.29
C LYS A 13 -12.82 15.65 -6.59
N GLN A 14 -12.49 16.25 -7.73
CA GLN A 14 -12.42 15.56 -9.01
C GLN A 14 -11.41 14.41 -8.99
N ASN A 15 -10.18 14.66 -8.56
CA ASN A 15 -9.13 13.64 -8.45
C ASN A 15 -9.54 12.45 -7.57
N LEU A 16 -10.25 12.71 -6.45
CA LEU A 16 -10.74 11.65 -5.57
C LEU A 16 -11.86 10.83 -6.20
N ARG A 17 -12.74 11.49 -6.97
CA ARG A 17 -13.80 10.82 -7.72
C ARG A 17 -13.22 9.93 -8.81
N GLU A 18 -12.27 10.45 -9.58
CA GLU A 18 -11.57 9.69 -10.63
C GLU A 18 -10.83 8.48 -10.06
N LEU A 19 -10.15 8.64 -8.92
CA LEU A 19 -9.49 7.53 -8.24
C LEU A 19 -10.49 6.43 -7.81
N GLU A 20 -11.65 6.80 -7.27
CA GLU A 20 -12.71 5.85 -6.93
C GLU A 20 -13.30 5.18 -8.18
N ASP A 21 -13.41 5.89 -9.30
CA ASP A 21 -13.85 5.33 -10.59
C ASP A 21 -12.85 4.29 -11.12
N LYS A 22 -11.55 4.60 -11.06
CA LYS A 22 -10.45 3.68 -11.37
C LYS A 22 -10.52 2.43 -10.48
N ARG A 23 -10.74 2.63 -9.18
CA ARG A 23 -10.89 1.53 -8.19
C ARG A 23 -12.08 0.63 -8.51
N LEU A 24 -13.22 1.20 -8.88
CA LEU A 24 -14.42 0.42 -9.24
C LEU A 24 -14.20 -0.42 -10.50
N ARG A 25 -13.53 0.13 -11.53
CA ARG A 25 -13.16 -0.64 -12.73
C ARG A 25 -12.22 -1.79 -12.39
N PHE A 26 -11.23 -1.53 -11.55
CA PHE A 26 -10.29 -2.55 -11.08
C PHE A 26 -10.98 -3.65 -10.27
N ALA A 27 -11.84 -3.27 -9.31
CA ALA A 27 -12.59 -4.20 -8.49
C ALA A 27 -13.53 -5.08 -9.33
N LYS A 28 -14.23 -4.49 -10.30
CA LYS A 28 -15.10 -5.22 -11.22
C LYS A 28 -14.29 -6.23 -12.04
N ARG A 29 -13.20 -5.79 -12.70
CA ARG A 29 -12.31 -6.68 -13.47
C ARG A 29 -11.85 -7.88 -12.65
N LEU A 30 -11.34 -7.63 -11.44
CA LEU A 30 -10.86 -8.70 -10.56
C LEU A 30 -11.98 -9.63 -10.08
N THR A 31 -13.18 -9.11 -9.86
CA THR A 31 -14.35 -9.93 -9.51
C THR A 31 -14.74 -10.84 -10.69
N ASP A 32 -14.78 -10.29 -11.90
CA ASP A 32 -15.09 -11.04 -13.12
C ASP A 32 -14.03 -12.12 -13.43
N GLU A 33 -12.77 -11.88 -13.07
CA GLU A 33 -11.66 -12.84 -13.13
C GLU A 33 -11.65 -13.85 -11.97
N GLY A 34 -12.57 -13.76 -11.01
CA GLY A 34 -12.65 -14.66 -9.85
C GLY A 34 -11.48 -14.49 -8.85
N PHE A 35 -10.84 -13.32 -8.83
CA PHE A 35 -9.74 -13.04 -7.93
C PHE A 35 -10.18 -13.06 -6.46
N SER A 36 -9.43 -13.79 -5.64
CA SER A 36 -9.59 -13.82 -4.20
C SER A 36 -8.23 -13.86 -3.52
N ALA A 37 -8.06 -13.08 -2.46
CA ALA A 37 -6.85 -13.02 -1.67
C ALA A 37 -7.14 -13.51 -0.24
N GLN A 38 -6.26 -14.38 0.26
CA GLN A 38 -6.29 -14.87 1.64
C GLN A 38 -5.78 -13.80 2.61
N ALA A 39 -4.73 -13.10 2.21
CA ALA A 39 -4.16 -11.98 2.95
C ALA A 39 -3.62 -10.92 1.99
N CYS A 40 -3.64 -9.65 2.39
CA CYS A 40 -3.02 -8.54 1.68
C CYS A 40 -2.24 -7.64 2.64
N LEU A 41 -1.06 -7.19 2.23
CA LEU A 41 -0.30 -6.13 2.88
C LEU A 41 -0.11 -4.99 1.90
N PHE A 42 -0.65 -3.83 2.26
CA PHE A 42 -0.53 -2.60 1.51
C PHE A 42 0.41 -1.64 2.25
N ALA A 43 1.27 -0.96 1.51
CA ALA A 43 2.06 0.17 1.99
C ALA A 43 1.79 1.39 1.11
N GLN A 44 1.42 2.50 1.74
CA GLN A 44 1.15 3.77 1.08
C GLN A 44 2.30 4.74 1.30
N PHE A 45 2.76 5.33 0.22
CA PHE A 45 3.74 6.42 0.22
C PHE A 45 3.38 7.42 -0.86
N ASN A 46 3.47 8.72 -0.57
CA ASN A 46 3.14 9.81 -1.50
C ASN A 46 1.74 9.70 -2.16
N GLY A 47 0.76 9.14 -1.45
CA GLY A 47 -0.64 9.05 -1.89
C GLY A 47 -1.01 7.83 -2.73
N GLY A 48 -0.04 7.17 -3.38
CA GLY A 48 -0.22 5.86 -4.02
C GLY A 48 0.15 4.70 -3.08
N PHE A 49 0.02 3.46 -3.53
CA PHE A 49 0.44 2.30 -2.74
C PHE A 49 1.04 1.18 -3.58
N THR A 50 1.89 0.37 -2.93
CA THR A 50 2.27 -0.97 -3.38
C THR A 50 1.73 -1.99 -2.40
N ALA A 51 1.42 -3.19 -2.90
CA ALA A 51 0.90 -4.25 -2.06
C ALA A 51 1.25 -5.63 -2.58
N VAL A 52 1.31 -6.56 -1.65
CA VAL A 52 1.40 -8.00 -1.92
C VAL A 52 0.13 -8.67 -1.40
N ALA A 53 -0.36 -9.66 -2.13
CA ALA A 53 -1.53 -10.44 -1.78
C ALA A 53 -1.22 -11.94 -1.94
N LYS A 54 -1.56 -12.74 -0.94
CA LYS A 54 -1.47 -14.21 -1.00
C LYS A 54 -2.74 -14.78 -1.62
N CYS A 55 -2.61 -15.52 -2.72
CA CYS A 55 -3.71 -16.05 -3.52
C CYS A 55 -3.49 -17.54 -3.81
N GLY A 56 -3.92 -18.42 -2.89
CA GLY A 56 -3.58 -19.84 -3.01
C GLY A 56 -2.07 -20.01 -2.90
N GLU A 57 -1.43 -20.68 -3.85
CA GLU A 57 0.04 -20.80 -3.91
C GLU A 57 0.75 -19.57 -4.49
N ASP A 58 0.01 -18.68 -5.15
CA ASP A 58 0.57 -17.54 -5.88
C ASP A 58 0.67 -16.30 -4.99
N ILE A 59 1.60 -15.41 -5.36
CA ILE A 59 1.65 -14.03 -4.85
C ILE A 59 1.21 -13.08 -5.93
N CYS A 60 0.27 -12.19 -5.59
CA CYS A 60 -0.15 -11.12 -6.48
C CYS A 60 0.44 -9.79 -6.02
N LEU A 61 1.08 -9.10 -6.94
CA LEU A 61 1.71 -7.80 -6.77
C LEU A 61 0.75 -6.74 -7.27
N ILE A 62 0.41 -5.76 -6.43
CA ILE A 62 -0.62 -4.75 -6.74
C ILE A 62 0.00 -3.36 -6.60
N LYS A 63 -0.24 -2.48 -7.58
CA LYS A 63 0.07 -1.04 -7.46
C LYS A 63 -1.21 -0.24 -7.58
N GLY A 64 -1.36 0.74 -6.69
CA GLY A 64 -2.46 1.70 -6.71
C GLY A 64 -1.94 3.12 -6.95
N PRO A 65 -2.57 3.89 -7.86
CA PRO A 65 -2.17 5.26 -8.16
C PRO A 65 -2.52 6.23 -7.03
N ALA A 66 -1.85 7.37 -7.00
CA ALA A 66 -2.22 8.49 -6.14
C ALA A 66 -3.44 9.25 -6.71
N PRO A 67 -4.18 10.02 -5.88
CA PRO A 67 -5.25 10.87 -6.39
C PRO A 67 -4.75 11.88 -7.43
N GLY A 68 -5.32 11.83 -8.65
CA GLY A 68 -4.94 12.71 -9.76
C GLY A 68 -3.74 12.24 -10.57
N ALA A 69 -3.24 11.02 -10.32
CA ALA A 69 -2.23 10.40 -11.16
C ALA A 69 -2.86 9.80 -12.43
N ASP A 70 -2.11 9.80 -13.53
CA ASP A 70 -2.58 9.30 -14.83
C ASP A 70 -2.68 7.76 -14.83
N GLU A 71 -1.82 7.09 -14.08
CA GLU A 71 -1.74 5.63 -14.00
C GLU A 71 -3.00 5.00 -13.39
N ASP A 72 -3.25 3.75 -13.78
CA ASP A 72 -4.34 2.93 -13.25
C ASP A 72 -3.84 1.91 -12.21
N PHE A 73 -4.78 1.28 -11.51
CA PHE A 73 -4.47 0.14 -10.66
C PHE A 73 -3.96 -1.02 -11.51
N SER A 74 -2.84 -1.61 -11.10
CA SER A 74 -2.25 -2.78 -11.75
C SER A 74 -2.14 -3.94 -10.79
N ILE A 75 -2.20 -5.15 -11.36
CA ILE A 75 -2.01 -6.40 -10.64
C ILE A 75 -1.23 -7.36 -11.52
N ARG A 76 -0.29 -8.07 -10.91
CA ARG A 76 0.50 -9.12 -11.55
C ARG A 76 0.57 -10.34 -10.64
N ARG A 77 0.25 -11.51 -11.17
CA ARG A 77 0.35 -12.79 -10.45
C ARG A 77 1.70 -13.43 -10.69
N ILE A 78 2.35 -13.89 -9.61
CA ILE A 78 3.65 -14.57 -9.61
C ILE A 78 3.47 -15.95 -8.98
N PRO A 79 3.42 -17.01 -9.81
CA PRO A 79 3.34 -18.38 -9.31
C PRO A 79 4.62 -18.78 -8.57
N GLY A 80 4.46 -19.46 -7.42
CA GLY A 80 5.60 -19.99 -6.66
C GLY A 80 6.60 -18.94 -6.17
N ALA A 81 6.15 -17.70 -5.99
CA ALA A 81 7.02 -16.58 -5.61
C ALA A 81 7.71 -16.83 -4.27
N ARG A 82 8.96 -16.38 -4.17
CA ARG A 82 9.71 -16.26 -2.92
C ARG A 82 9.85 -14.80 -2.56
N ALA A 83 10.08 -14.54 -1.28
CA ALA A 83 10.39 -13.20 -0.82
C ALA A 83 11.58 -13.19 0.13
N ARG A 84 12.25 -12.05 0.14
CA ARG A 84 13.32 -11.69 1.09
C ARG A 84 13.01 -10.35 1.72
N CYS A 85 13.62 -10.09 2.87
CA CYS A 85 13.50 -8.81 3.56
C CYS A 85 14.87 -8.16 3.73
N GLU A 86 14.93 -6.86 3.51
CA GLU A 86 16.07 -6.01 3.86
C GLU A 86 15.65 -5.06 4.98
N ASP A 87 16.47 -4.92 6.02
CA ASP A 87 16.18 -3.98 7.10
C ASP A 87 16.48 -2.54 6.67
N ILE A 88 15.56 -1.64 6.98
CA ILE A 88 15.70 -0.21 6.70
C ILE A 88 15.98 0.51 8.01
N LEU A 89 17.09 1.25 8.06
CA LEU A 89 17.43 2.15 9.15
C LEU A 89 17.76 3.52 8.57
N ILE A 90 16.90 4.49 8.84
CA ILE A 90 17.04 5.88 8.40
C ILE A 90 17.46 6.68 9.62
N LYS A 91 18.68 7.20 9.58
CA LYS A 91 19.20 8.05 10.65
C LYS A 91 18.36 9.32 10.76
N SER A 92 18.10 9.75 11.99
CA SER A 92 17.52 11.07 12.20
C SER A 92 18.56 12.13 11.84
N GLU A 93 18.17 13.13 11.07
CA GLU A 93 19.05 14.26 10.71
C GLU A 93 18.52 15.54 11.36
N GLY A 94 19.40 16.27 12.08
CA GLY A 94 19.11 17.57 12.72
C GLY A 94 19.05 17.55 14.26
N LEU A 95 18.95 18.74 14.87
CA LEU A 95 18.80 18.99 16.32
C LEU A 95 17.40 18.59 16.87
N GLY A 96 16.76 17.60 16.25
CA GLY A 96 15.36 17.24 16.45
C GLY A 96 15.01 16.73 17.85
N GLY A 97 16.02 16.41 18.68
CA GLY A 97 15.84 16.04 20.09
C GLY A 97 15.70 17.23 21.05
N LEU A 98 16.19 18.43 20.69
CA LEU A 98 16.21 19.59 21.59
C LEU A 98 15.29 20.74 21.15
N LEU A 99 15.03 20.90 19.84
CA LEU A 99 14.32 22.07 19.30
C LEU A 99 13.22 21.74 18.27
N GLY A 100 12.93 20.46 18.03
CA GLY A 100 11.85 20.06 17.10
C GLY A 100 12.14 20.27 15.61
N PHE A 101 13.35 20.71 15.24
CA PHE A 101 13.81 20.84 13.86
C PHE A 101 14.69 19.64 13.46
N GLY A 102 14.20 18.79 12.56
CA GLY A 102 14.94 17.66 11.99
C GLY A 102 14.04 16.62 11.32
N LYS A 103 14.59 15.82 10.39
CA LYS A 103 13.90 14.66 9.84
C LYS A 103 13.92 13.55 10.90
N LYS A 104 12.73 13.11 11.32
CA LYS A 104 12.59 11.92 12.18
C LYS A 104 13.23 10.73 11.45
N GLY A 105 14.13 10.05 12.14
CA GLY A 105 14.65 8.76 11.67
C GLY A 105 13.52 7.73 11.54
N GLY A 106 13.75 6.72 10.73
CA GLY A 106 12.80 5.64 10.44
C GLY A 106 13.46 4.28 10.65
N ALA A 107 12.68 3.29 11.06
CA ALA A 107 13.12 1.91 11.15
C ALA A 107 12.03 1.01 10.58
N GLY A 108 12.43 0.02 9.79
CA GLY A 108 11.49 -0.73 8.97
C GLY A 108 12.12 -1.90 8.24
N PHE A 109 11.40 -2.42 7.26
CA PHE A 109 11.91 -3.40 6.31
C PHE A 109 11.35 -3.15 4.92
N LYS A 110 12.12 -3.57 3.90
CA LYS A 110 11.70 -3.71 2.52
C LYS A 110 11.41 -5.18 2.27
N LEU A 111 10.15 -5.55 2.04
CA LEU A 111 9.77 -6.87 1.58
C LEU A 111 9.91 -6.90 0.06
N ILE A 112 10.78 -7.76 -0.44
CA ILE A 112 11.10 -7.89 -1.86
C ILE A 112 10.57 -9.24 -2.32
N VAL A 113 9.68 -9.23 -3.31
CA VAL A 113 9.20 -10.46 -3.95
C VAL A 113 10.05 -10.73 -5.18
N ASP A 114 10.63 -11.91 -5.26
CA ASP A 114 11.44 -12.33 -6.40
C ASP A 114 10.52 -12.52 -7.61
N THR A 115 10.81 -11.78 -8.68
CA THR A 115 10.06 -11.86 -9.94
C THR A 115 10.94 -12.50 -11.03
N PRO A 116 10.35 -13.27 -11.97
CA PRO A 116 11.10 -13.90 -13.05
C PRO A 116 11.84 -12.92 -13.97
N ASP A 117 11.35 -11.68 -14.07
CA ASP A 117 11.82 -10.69 -15.04
C ASP A 117 12.88 -9.74 -14.44
N ALA A 118 13.38 -10.03 -13.24
CA ALA A 118 14.37 -9.24 -12.49
C ALA A 118 13.96 -7.80 -12.11
N ASP A 119 12.73 -7.36 -12.39
CA ASP A 119 12.17 -6.13 -11.83
C ASP A 119 11.86 -6.35 -10.34
N GLU A 120 12.56 -5.62 -9.46
CA GLU A 120 12.30 -5.67 -8.03
C GLU A 120 10.89 -5.11 -7.73
N PHE A 121 9.98 -5.97 -7.29
CA PHE A 121 8.75 -5.51 -6.65
C PHE A 121 8.94 -5.49 -5.14
N ALA A 122 8.81 -4.32 -4.55
CA ALA A 122 9.02 -4.13 -3.13
C ALA A 122 7.85 -3.42 -2.43
N VAL A 123 7.63 -3.84 -1.19
CA VAL A 123 6.74 -3.19 -0.24
C VAL A 123 7.58 -2.73 0.94
N GLU A 124 7.69 -1.42 1.10
CA GLU A 124 8.43 -0.82 2.22
C GLU A 124 7.49 -0.57 3.40
N ILE A 125 7.87 -1.01 4.59
CA ILE A 125 7.14 -0.77 5.84
C ILE A 125 8.11 -0.09 6.79
N VAL A 126 7.97 1.22 6.98
CA VAL A 126 8.94 2.04 7.72
C VAL A 126 8.21 2.94 8.71
N ALA A 127 8.46 2.70 10.00
CA ALA A 127 7.84 3.44 11.08
C ALA A 127 8.16 4.94 10.98
N GLY A 128 7.11 5.76 11.09
CA GLY A 128 7.21 7.22 11.02
C GLY A 128 7.35 7.81 9.61
N LEU A 129 7.35 6.99 8.55
CA LEU A 129 7.41 7.47 7.16
C LEU A 129 6.19 7.11 6.32
N ASN A 130 5.71 5.87 6.41
CA ASN A 130 4.61 5.41 5.59
C ASN A 130 3.42 4.91 6.42
N SER A 131 2.32 4.67 5.71
CA SER A 131 1.11 4.09 6.27
C SER A 131 0.88 2.72 5.67
N PHE A 132 0.24 1.82 6.41
CA PHE A 132 -0.03 0.45 5.97
C PHE A 132 -1.48 0.04 6.21
N LEU A 133 -1.89 -1.00 5.52
CA LEU A 133 -3.11 -1.74 5.77
C LEU A 133 -2.80 -3.23 5.62
N GLU A 134 -3.12 -4.02 6.64
CA GLU A 134 -3.05 -5.49 6.59
C GLU A 134 -4.48 -6.02 6.63
N ILE A 135 -4.82 -6.89 5.68
CA ILE A 135 -6.11 -7.56 5.62
C ILE A 135 -5.85 -9.06 5.66
N THR A 136 -6.33 -9.73 6.69
CA THR A 136 -6.23 -11.19 6.86
C THR A 136 -7.64 -11.77 6.95
N GLY A 137 -8.13 -12.36 5.85
CA GLY A 137 -9.53 -12.71 5.72
C GLY A 137 -10.48 -11.50 5.76
N GLY A 138 -11.75 -11.72 5.41
CA GLY A 138 -12.77 -10.68 5.44
C GLY A 138 -12.82 -9.77 4.20
N LYS A 139 -13.44 -8.59 4.36
CA LYS A 139 -13.78 -7.70 3.24
C LYS A 139 -12.58 -6.82 2.86
N ASN A 140 -12.07 -7.00 1.65
CA ASN A 140 -11.06 -6.11 1.08
C ASN A 140 -11.72 -4.85 0.45
N GLY A 141 -11.48 -3.69 1.06
CA GLY A 141 -12.04 -2.41 0.61
C GLY A 141 -11.62 -2.00 -0.81
N LEU A 142 -10.49 -2.49 -1.32
CA LEU A 142 -10.03 -2.27 -2.69
C LEU A 142 -10.95 -2.98 -3.68
N LEU A 143 -11.36 -4.20 -3.35
CA LEU A 143 -12.14 -5.11 -4.21
C LEU A 143 -13.65 -4.95 -4.06
N ASN A 144 -14.12 -4.03 -3.21
CA ASN A 144 -15.56 -3.83 -3.02
C ASN A 144 -16.19 -3.24 -4.30
N PRO A 145 -17.15 -3.92 -4.95
CA PRO A 145 -17.76 -3.42 -6.20
C PRO A 145 -18.67 -2.21 -5.99
N ARG A 146 -18.98 -1.85 -4.74
CA ARG A 146 -19.81 -0.69 -4.41
C ARG A 146 -18.98 0.56 -4.24
N ARG A 147 -19.50 1.68 -4.77
CA ARG A 147 -18.92 3.01 -4.57
C ARG A 147 -18.99 3.43 -3.11
N ARG A 148 -17.93 4.07 -2.62
CA ARG A 148 -17.93 4.71 -1.30
C ARG A 148 -18.74 6.03 -1.29
N ARG A 149 -19.30 6.40 -0.13
CA ARG A 149 -20.12 7.62 -0.02
C ARG A 149 -19.25 8.88 0.01
N GLY A 150 -19.69 9.92 -0.70
CA GLY A 150 -18.99 11.21 -0.73
C GLY A 150 -17.60 11.10 -1.37
N ASN A 151 -16.61 11.71 -0.71
CA ASN A 151 -15.22 11.68 -1.19
C ASN A 151 -14.40 10.50 -0.65
N ALA A 152 -15.02 9.60 0.16
CA ALA A 152 -14.37 8.44 0.76
C ALA A 152 -13.59 7.59 -0.25
N ASN A 153 -12.32 7.28 0.05
CA ASN A 153 -11.46 6.50 -0.84
C ASN A 153 -10.69 5.42 -0.06
N PHE A 154 -10.27 4.36 -0.74
CA PHE A 154 -9.53 3.23 -0.15
C PHE A 154 -8.20 3.67 0.48
N VAL A 155 -7.56 4.69 -0.09
CA VAL A 155 -6.32 5.27 0.42
C VAL A 155 -6.43 5.84 1.85
N TRP A 156 -7.64 5.99 2.39
CA TRP A 156 -7.88 6.48 3.76
C TRP A 156 -8.05 5.38 4.79
N ASP A 157 -8.08 4.11 4.38
CA ASP A 157 -8.15 2.97 5.30
C ASP A 157 -6.77 2.65 5.92
N PHE A 158 -5.71 3.31 5.43
CA PHE A 158 -4.33 3.08 5.85
C PHE A 158 -4.07 3.79 7.18
N ARG A 159 -3.34 3.11 8.08
CA ARG A 159 -2.90 3.67 9.36
C ARG A 159 -1.38 3.87 9.36
N PRO A 160 -0.85 4.85 10.11
CA PRO A 160 0.60 5.03 10.22
C PRO A 160 1.32 3.76 10.65
N VAL A 161 2.51 3.52 10.09
CA VAL A 161 3.40 2.46 10.59
C VAL A 161 4.04 2.93 11.90
N GLU A 162 3.96 2.06 12.90
CA GLU A 162 4.55 2.28 14.22
C GLU A 162 5.62 1.21 14.46
N ARG A 163 6.56 1.46 15.38
CA ARG A 163 7.70 0.57 15.61
C ARG A 163 7.26 -0.84 16.00
N GLU A 164 6.20 -0.95 16.79
CA GLU A 164 5.63 -2.22 17.23
C GLU A 164 5.02 -3.05 16.08
N HIS A 165 4.65 -2.41 14.96
CA HIS A 165 4.11 -3.10 13.79
C HIS A 165 5.21 -3.80 12.97
N VAL A 166 6.44 -3.30 12.99
CA VAL A 166 7.51 -3.67 12.05
C VAL A 166 7.87 -5.15 12.15
N ALA A 167 8.32 -5.61 13.31
CA ALA A 167 8.80 -6.99 13.47
C ALA A 167 7.67 -8.05 13.28
N PRO A 168 6.45 -7.86 13.84
CA PRO A 168 5.34 -8.78 13.60
C PRO A 168 4.92 -8.86 12.13
N LEU A 169 4.88 -7.73 11.40
CA LEU A 169 4.56 -7.72 9.97
C LEU A 169 5.62 -8.46 9.17
N LYS A 170 6.91 -8.17 9.41
CA LYS A 170 8.04 -8.83 8.74
C LYS A 170 7.95 -10.35 8.89
N SER A 171 7.81 -10.82 10.14
CA SER A 171 7.76 -12.25 10.44
C SER A 171 6.55 -12.95 9.82
N ARG A 172 5.35 -12.38 9.94
CA ARG A 172 4.13 -12.95 9.34
C ARG A 172 4.23 -13.06 7.83
N TRP A 173 4.67 -12.00 7.15
CA TRP A 173 4.67 -11.98 5.69
C TRP A 173 5.76 -12.85 5.08
N MET A 174 6.93 -12.93 5.71
CA MET A 174 7.95 -13.90 5.32
C MET A 174 7.44 -15.33 5.43
N LYS A 175 6.75 -15.68 6.53
CA LYS A 175 6.14 -17.00 6.71
C LYS A 175 5.01 -17.27 5.72
N LEU A 176 4.15 -16.28 5.43
CA LEU A 176 3.02 -16.43 4.51
C LEU A 176 3.47 -16.65 3.06
N ILE A 177 4.55 -15.99 2.63
CA ILE A 177 5.05 -16.08 1.25
C ILE A 177 5.92 -17.33 1.08
N ASN A 178 6.89 -17.56 1.97
CA ASN A 178 7.87 -18.63 1.81
C ASN A 178 7.41 -19.99 2.36
N GLY A 179 6.28 -20.03 3.08
CA GLY A 179 5.83 -21.19 3.84
C GLY A 179 6.34 -21.18 5.28
N ALA A 180 5.79 -22.05 6.12
CA ALA A 180 6.41 -22.36 7.40
C ALA A 180 7.71 -23.12 7.14
N GLU A 181 8.84 -22.59 7.62
CA GLU A 181 10.03 -23.41 7.87
C GLU A 181 9.71 -24.54 8.85
#